data_AF-A0A7I7NIN6-F1
#
_entry.id   AF-A0A7I7NIN6-F1
#
_cell.length_a   1.000
_cell.length_b   1.000
_cell.length_c   1.000
_cell.angle_alpha   90.00
_cell.angle_beta   90.00
_cell.angle_gamma   90.00
#
_symmetry.space_group_name_H-M   'P 1'
#
loop_
_entity.id
_entity.type
_entity.pdbx_description
1 polymer ?
#
loop_
_entity_poly.entity_id
_entity_poly.type
_entity_poly.pdbx_seq_one_letter_code
_entity_poly.pdbx_strand_id
1 'polypeptide(L)' 'MIAATTHFPKQKAPCGHMADGDHHVEKDDDGLSYSDFTFSCGCREIRHVYHDGSTRIRTIRHDGKVLKDEHSSDHEA' A
#
# COMPACT_ATOMS: atom_id res chain seq x y z
N MET A 1 -14.99 6.19 9.27
CA MET A 1 -13.68 6.31 8.58
C MET A 1 -12.65 6.82 9.56
N ILE A 2 -11.55 6.11 9.71
CA ILE A 2 -10.40 6.47 10.55
C ILE A 2 -9.20 6.51 9.63
N ALA A 3 -8.54 7.66 9.58
CA ALA A 3 -7.25 7.84 8.91
C ALA A 3 -6.15 7.93 9.97
N ALA A 4 -5.09 7.16 9.80
CA ALA A 4 -3.91 7.19 10.64
C ALA A 4 -2.67 7.22 9.76
N THR A 5 -1.72 8.09 10.10
CA THR A 5 -0.50 8.31 9.35
C THR A 5 0.65 8.07 10.32
N THR A 6 1.45 7.04 10.07
CA THR A 6 2.51 6.61 10.99
C THR A 6 3.85 6.63 10.30
N HIS A 7 4.74 7.48 10.78
CA HIS A 7 6.12 7.51 10.31
C HIS A 7 6.90 6.30 10.83
N PHE A 8 7.62 5.62 9.94
CA PHE A 8 8.48 4.48 10.28
C PHE A 8 9.96 4.77 9.93
N PRO A 9 10.91 4.46 10.84
CA PRO A 9 12.32 4.55 10.53
C PRO A 9 12.84 3.23 9.92
N LYS A 10 13.70 3.33 8.89
CA LYS A 10 14.54 2.23 8.38
C LYS A 10 13.79 0.95 8.00
N GLN A 11 12.87 1.03 7.04
CA GLN A 11 12.22 -0.13 6.43
C GLN A 11 12.86 -0.46 5.08
N LYS A 12 12.86 -1.73 4.69
CA LYS A 12 13.37 -2.14 3.39
C LYS A 12 12.38 -1.74 2.30
N ALA A 13 12.77 -0.79 1.46
CA ALA A 13 12.00 -0.37 0.31
C ALA A 13 12.03 -1.43 -0.82
N PRO A 14 11.06 -1.39 -1.74
CA PRO A 14 11.03 -2.26 -2.92
C PRO A 14 12.26 -2.17 -3.83
N CYS A 15 13.00 -1.06 -3.78
CA CYS A 15 14.28 -0.92 -4.47
C CYS A 15 15.43 -1.68 -3.80
N GLY A 16 15.21 -2.25 -2.60
CA GLY A 16 16.20 -2.99 -1.82
C GLY A 16 16.98 -2.15 -0.80
N HIS A 17 16.79 -0.82 -0.78
CA HIS A 17 17.46 0.08 0.17
C HIS A 17 16.64 0.28 1.44
N MET A 18 17.32 0.50 2.55
CA MET A 18 16.67 0.87 3.81
C MET A 18 16.35 2.36 3.77
N ALA A 19 15.07 2.69 3.85
CA ALA A 19 14.57 4.05 3.84
C ALA A 19 13.57 4.24 4.99
N ASP A 20 13.58 5.41 5.59
CA ASP A 20 12.44 5.91 6.36
C ASP A 20 11.24 6.17 5.44
N GLY A 21 10.09 6.39 6.03
CA GLY A 21 8.89 6.65 5.27
C GLY A 21 7.68 6.82 6.16
N ASP A 22 6.54 6.88 5.51
CA ASP A 22 5.25 7.03 6.15
C ASP A 22 4.31 5.91 5.71
N HIS A 23 3.57 5.38 6.67
CA HIS A 23 2.49 4.43 6.44
C HIS A 23 1.17 5.13 6.75
N HIS A 24 0.47 5.49 5.68
CA HIS A 24 -0.86 6.02 5.73
C HIS A 24 -1.85 4.85 5.65
N VAL A 25 -2.80 4.80 6.59
CA VAL A 25 -3.86 3.81 6.60
C VAL A 25 -5.20 4.50 6.82
N GLU A 26 -6.15 4.23 5.94
CA GLU A 26 -7.52 4.67 6.07
C GLU A 26 -8.41 3.44 6.10
N LYS A 27 -9.34 3.36 7.05
CA LYS A 27 -10.31 2.26 7.08
C LYS A 27 -11.65 2.70 7.61
N ASP A 28 -12.69 1.99 7.24
CA ASP A 28 -14.01 2.12 7.83
C ASP A 28 -14.46 0.81 8.47
N ASP A 29 -15.62 0.89 9.12
CA ASP A 29 -16.22 -0.22 9.86
C ASP A 29 -16.81 -1.29 8.92
N ASP A 30 -16.96 -0.95 7.63
CA ASP A 30 -17.68 -1.76 6.65
C ASP A 30 -16.70 -2.58 5.77
N GLY A 31 -15.45 -2.72 6.20
CA GLY A 31 -14.46 -3.61 5.59
C GLY A 31 -13.59 -2.98 4.49
N LEU A 32 -13.75 -1.69 4.20
CA LEU A 32 -12.85 -0.99 3.30
C LEU A 32 -11.60 -0.52 4.06
N SER A 33 -10.44 -0.69 3.43
CA SER A 33 -9.15 -0.31 3.99
C SER A 33 -8.16 0.08 2.90
N TYR A 34 -7.65 1.30 2.97
CA TYR A 34 -6.55 1.82 2.18
C TYR A 34 -5.28 1.81 3.03
N SER A 35 -4.17 1.32 2.49
CA SER A 35 -2.87 1.28 3.15
C SER A 35 -1.80 1.65 2.15
N ASP A 36 -1.17 2.80 2.37
CA ASP A 36 -0.19 3.41 1.49
C ASP A 36 1.12 3.61 2.25
N PHE A 37 2.14 2.86 1.86
CA PHE A 37 3.51 3.06 2.31
C PHE A 37 4.22 3.98 1.34
N THR A 38 4.68 5.13 1.81
CA THR A 38 5.52 6.05 1.05
C THR A 38 6.91 6.07 1.64
N PHE A 39 7.89 5.58 0.90
CA PHE A 39 9.28 5.57 1.33
C PHE A 39 9.97 6.87 0.92
N SER A 40 10.88 7.38 1.76
CA SER A 40 11.65 8.60 1.51
C SER A 40 12.52 8.53 0.26
N CYS A 41 12.93 7.32 -0.14
CA CYS A 41 13.62 7.08 -1.41
C CYS A 41 12.75 7.26 -2.66
N GLY A 42 11.43 7.45 -2.50
CA GLY A 42 10.44 7.63 -3.57
C GLY A 42 9.66 6.37 -3.93
N CYS A 43 9.98 5.20 -3.35
CA CYS A 43 9.19 4.00 -3.57
C CYS A 43 7.83 4.11 -2.87
N ARG A 44 6.83 3.40 -3.38
CA ARG A 44 5.49 3.35 -2.80
C ARG A 44 4.92 1.95 -2.85
N GLU A 45 4.18 1.57 -1.83
CA GLU A 45 3.39 0.35 -1.81
C GLU A 45 1.97 0.70 -1.40
N ILE A 46 1.01 0.24 -2.20
CA ILE A 46 -0.39 0.62 -2.12
C ILE A 46 -1.16 -0.68 -1.95
N ARG A 47 -1.99 -0.76 -0.92
CA ARG A 47 -2.85 -1.91 -0.64
C ARG A 47 -4.24 -1.42 -0.31
N HIS A 48 -5.17 -1.70 -1.20
CA HIS A 48 -6.56 -1.32 -1.06
C HIS A 48 -7.41 -2.58 -0.92
N VAL A 49 -8.27 -2.58 0.09
CA VAL A 49 -9.30 -3.59 0.32
C VAL A 49 -10.64 -2.88 0.18
N TYR A 50 -11.52 -3.45 -0.63
CA TYR A 50 -12.84 -2.90 -0.93
C TYR A 50 -13.93 -3.69 -0.21
N HIS A 51 -15.13 -3.12 -0.11
CA HIS A 51 -16.28 -3.73 0.57
C HIS A 51 -16.70 -5.07 -0.05
N ASP A 52 -16.45 -5.27 -1.35
CA ASP A 52 -16.73 -6.52 -2.04
C ASP A 52 -15.68 -7.61 -1.76
N GLY A 53 -14.73 -7.37 -0.85
CA GLY A 53 -13.63 -8.29 -0.53
C GLY A 53 -12.49 -8.25 -1.54
N SER A 54 -12.66 -7.58 -2.68
CA SER A 54 -11.58 -7.37 -3.65
C SER A 54 -10.41 -6.67 -3.00
N THR A 55 -9.21 -7.11 -3.38
CA THR A 55 -7.96 -6.55 -2.90
C THR A 55 -7.09 -6.14 -4.08
N ARG A 56 -6.62 -4.91 -4.05
CA ARG A 56 -5.64 -4.38 -5.00
C ARG A 56 -4.33 -4.09 -4.29
N ILE A 57 -3.24 -4.70 -4.75
CA ILE A 57 -1.89 -4.48 -4.22
C ILE A 57 -1.02 -3.97 -5.36
N ARG A 58 -0.37 -2.84 -5.16
CA ARG A 58 0.54 -2.25 -6.13
C ARG A 58 1.83 -1.81 -5.47
N THR A 59 2.96 -2.29 -5.97
CA THR A 59 4.29 -1.89 -5.52
C THR A 59 4.98 -1.12 -6.63
N ILE A 60 5.32 0.13 -6.37
CA ILE A 60 5.91 1.08 -7.31
C ILE A 60 7.30 1.45 -6.81
N ARG A 61 8.32 1.29 -7.65
CA ARG A 61 9.66 1.78 -7.36
C ARG A 61 9.75 3.28 -7.62
N HIS A 62 10.67 3.93 -6.92
CA HIS A 62 11.06 5.33 -7.11
C HIS A 62 11.39 5.76 -8.55
N ASP A 63 11.66 4.80 -9.44
CA ASP A 63 11.90 4.98 -10.87
C ASP A 63 10.60 5.08 -11.68
N GLY A 64 9.43 5.00 -11.02
CA GLY A 64 8.11 4.91 -11.63
C GLY A 64 7.75 3.49 -12.10
N LYS A 65 8.71 2.55 -12.09
CA LYS A 65 8.47 1.16 -12.46
C LYS A 65 7.55 0.46 -11.46
N VAL A 66 6.44 -0.05 -11.97
CA VAL A 66 5.55 -0.95 -11.22
C VAL A 66 6.22 -2.32 -11.13
N LEU A 67 6.55 -2.76 -9.93
CA LEU A 67 7.10 -4.09 -9.68
C LEU A 67 6.00 -5.13 -9.51
N LYS A 68 4.90 -4.73 -8.91
CA LYS A 68 3.79 -5.60 -8.54
C LYS A 68 2.49 -4.83 -8.78
N ASP A 69 1.55 -5.46 -9.46
CA ASP A 69 0.18 -4.98 -9.62
C ASP A 69 -0.69 -6.23 -9.61
N GLU A 70 -1.24 -6.51 -8.42
CA GLU A 70 -2.16 -7.61 -8.21
C GLU A 70 -3.54 -7.03 -7.95
N HIS A 71 -4.52 -7.62 -8.63
CA HIS A 71 -5.92 -7.35 -8.40
C HIS A 71 -6.61 -8.69 -8.23
N SER A 72 -6.99 -9.01 -6.99
CA SER A 72 -7.80 -10.18 -6.70
C SER A 72 -9.23 -9.70 -6.58
N SER A 73 -10.03 -9.98 -7.59
CA SER A 73 -11.49 -9.94 -7.49
C SER A 73 -11.96 -11.35 -7.23
N ASP A 74 -12.36 -11.63 -6.00
CA ASP A 74 -13.11 -12.85 -5.68
C ASP A 74 -14.53 -12.65 -6.21
N HIS A 75 -14.70 -12.86 -7.51
CA HIS A 75 -16.01 -13.09 -8.10
C HIS A 75 -15.92 -14.47 -8.72
N GLU A 76 -16.11 -15.50 -7.89
CA GLU A 76 -16.39 -16.84 -8.39
C GLU A 76 -17.72 -16.76 -9.17
N ALA A 77 -17.66 -17.15 -10.43
CA ALA A 77 -18.75 -17.11 -11.41
C ALA A 77 -19.80 -18.20 -11.19
#